data_AF-A0A3C0GD29-F1
#
_entry.id   AF-A0A3C0GD29-F1
#
_cell.length_a   1.000
_cell.length_b   1.000
_cell.length_c   1.000
_cell.angle_alpha   90.00
_cell.angle_beta   90.00
_cell.angle_gamma   90.00
#
_symmetry.space_group_name_H-M   'P 1'
#
loop_
_entity.id
_entity.type
_entity.pdbx_description
1 polymer ?
#
loop_
_entity_poly.entity_id
_entity_poly.type
_entity_poly.pdbx_seq_one_letter_code
_entity_poly.pdbx_strand_id
1 'polypeptide(L)'
;LNCGAKDCPPVAIYEWERLPEQLEIGTKKHLEKTSEFNTETNVVKVTSLFNWFRGDFGGKNGVKKILKENDIIPSTKDVDIEYTNYDWTLYLDNFIEL
;
A
#
# COMPACT_ATOMS: atom_id res chain seq x y z
N LEU A 1 12.56 -9.19 -10.82
CA LEU A 1 11.24 -9.56 -11.36
C LEU A 1 10.30 -8.39 -11.09
N ASN A 2 9.85 -7.66 -12.10
CA ASN A 2 8.79 -6.65 -11.98
C ASN A 2 7.50 -7.31 -12.47
N CYS A 3 6.40 -7.21 -11.72
CA CYS A 3 5.11 -7.76 -12.16
C CYS A 3 4.52 -7.01 -13.37
N GLY A 4 5.05 -5.83 -13.69
CA GLY A 4 4.82 -5.11 -14.94
C GLY A 4 3.46 -4.43 -15.06
N ALA A 5 2.61 -4.47 -14.03
CA ALA A 5 1.34 -3.77 -14.01
C ALA A 5 1.47 -2.36 -13.38
N LYS A 6 0.60 -1.44 -13.79
CA LYS A 6 0.59 -0.05 -13.31
C LYS A 6 0.38 0.07 -11.79
N ASP A 7 -0.45 -0.79 -11.23
CA ASP A 7 -0.76 -0.81 -9.80
C ASP A 7 0.20 -1.69 -8.97
N CYS A 8 1.23 -2.24 -9.61
CA CYS A 8 2.30 -2.91 -8.89
C CYS A 8 3.01 -1.94 -7.93
N PRO A 9 3.44 -2.42 -6.74
CA PRO A 9 4.37 -1.67 -5.92
C PRO A 9 5.61 -1.27 -6.73
N PRO A 10 6.15 -0.07 -6.50
CA PRO A 10 7.30 0.42 -7.24
C PRO A 10 8.54 -0.45 -7.01
N VAL A 11 9.36 -0.61 -8.04
CA VAL A 11 10.60 -1.38 -7.95
C VAL A 11 11.76 -0.42 -7.67
N ALA A 12 12.60 -0.74 -6.70
CA ALA A 12 13.80 0.03 -6.38
C ALA A 12 15.03 -0.88 -6.34
N ILE A 13 16.21 -0.25 -6.39
CA ILE A 13 17.48 -0.93 -6.12
C ILE A 13 17.71 -0.85 -4.61
N TYR A 14 17.95 -2.00 -3.97
CA TYR A 14 18.14 -2.09 -2.53
C TYR A 14 19.61 -2.29 -2.17
N GLU A 15 20.03 -1.68 -1.06
CA GLU A 15 21.32 -1.85 -0.40
C GLU A 15 21.12 -2.76 0.81
N TRP A 16 21.90 -3.83 0.91
CA TRP A 16 21.65 -4.87 1.92
C TRP A 16 21.83 -4.34 3.35
N GLU A 17 22.71 -3.36 3.55
CA GLU A 17 22.95 -2.70 4.83
C GLU A 17 21.76 -1.88 5.33
N ARG A 18 20.91 -1.39 4.40
CA ARG A 18 19.78 -0.48 4.68
C ARG A 18 18.44 -1.07 4.29
N LEU A 19 18.39 -2.37 4.00
CA LEU A 19 17.20 -3.05 3.48
C LEU A 19 15.93 -2.79 4.33
N PRO A 20 15.95 -2.87 5.67
CA PRO A 20 14.74 -2.61 6.47
C PRO A 20 14.19 -1.19 6.28
N GLU A 21 15.06 -0.17 6.34
CA GLU A 21 14.71 1.24 6.11
C GLU A 21 14.12 1.44 4.71
N GLN A 22 14.76 0.86 3.70
CA GLN A 22 14.29 0.97 2.31
C GLN A 22 12.93 0.29 2.09
N LEU A 23 12.66 -0.83 2.76
CA LEU A 23 11.34 -1.48 2.72
C LEU A 23 10.26 -0.64 3.41
N GLU A 24 10.60 0.04 4.51
CA GLU A 24 9.68 0.98 5.18
C GLU A 24 9.35 2.17 4.28
N ILE A 25 10.35 2.79 3.65
CA ILE A 25 10.16 3.89 2.68
C ILE A 25 9.29 3.43 1.51
N GLY A 26 9.60 2.27 0.93
CA GLY A 26 8.83 1.71 -0.19
C GLY A 26 7.37 1.42 0.19
N THR A 27 7.15 0.87 1.39
CA THR A 27 5.81 0.62 1.94
C THR A 27 5.03 1.93 2.07
N LYS A 28 5.60 2.94 2.74
CA LYS A 28 4.96 4.24 2.93
C LYS A 28 4.60 4.90 1.60
N LYS A 29 5.56 5.00 0.68
CA LYS A 29 5.33 5.57 -0.67
C LYS A 29 4.23 4.84 -1.43
N HIS A 30 4.19 3.51 -1.37
CA HIS A 30 3.13 2.74 -2.03
C HIS A 30 1.76 3.00 -1.40
N LEU A 31 1.66 3.04 -0.07
CA LEU A 31 0.41 3.30 0.64
C LEU A 31 -0.11 4.71 0.36
N GLU A 32 0.75 5.74 0.42
CA GLU A 32 0.40 7.12 0.09
C GLU A 32 -0.10 7.27 -1.35
N LYS A 33 0.52 6.55 -2.30
CA LYS A 33 0.12 6.58 -3.71
C LYS A 33 -1.22 5.88 -3.98
N THR A 34 -1.51 4.81 -3.25
CA THR A 34 -2.63 3.89 -3.56
C THR A 34 -3.80 3.97 -2.59
N SER A 35 -3.68 4.79 -1.54
CA SER A 35 -4.71 4.94 -0.52
C SER A 35 -5.24 6.36 -0.46
N GLU A 36 -6.54 6.49 -0.22
CA GLU A 36 -7.23 7.76 -0.07
C GLU A 36 -8.22 7.66 1.08
N PHE A 37 -8.05 8.49 2.11
CA PHE A 37 -8.97 8.55 3.25
C PHE A 37 -9.94 9.72 3.13
N ASN A 38 -11.23 9.43 3.18
CA ASN A 38 -12.29 10.43 3.24
C ASN A 38 -12.72 10.64 4.70
N THR A 39 -12.48 11.84 5.23
CA THR A 39 -12.78 12.22 6.62
C THR A 39 -14.27 12.43 6.89
N GLU A 40 -15.08 12.72 5.87
CA GLU A 40 -16.52 12.93 6.02
C GLU A 40 -17.26 11.60 6.18
N THR A 41 -16.81 10.56 5.47
CA THR A 41 -17.43 9.23 5.49
C THR A 41 -16.70 8.22 6.38
N ASN A 42 -15.49 8.54 6.85
CA ASN A 42 -14.57 7.60 7.51
C ASN A 42 -14.26 6.35 6.66
N VAL A 43 -14.20 6.51 5.34
CA VAL A 43 -13.83 5.42 4.41
C VAL A 43 -12.42 5.63 3.90
N VAL A 44 -11.59 4.58 3.99
CA VAL A 44 -10.30 4.53 3.29
C VAL A 44 -10.40 3.59 2.09
N LYS A 45 -10.06 4.12 0.91
CA LYS A 45 -9.84 3.33 -0.29
C LYS A 45 -8.40 2.84 -0.29
N VAL A 46 -8.18 1.56 -0.59
CA VAL A 46 -6.84 0.95 -0.62
C VAL A 46 -6.70 -0.03 -1.78
N THR A 47 -5.46 -0.38 -2.11
CA THR A 47 -5.15 -1.37 -3.15
C THR A 47 -5.89 -2.71 -2.98
N SER A 48 -6.30 -3.33 -4.10
CA SER A 48 -6.83 -4.69 -4.17
C SER A 48 -5.90 -5.76 -3.59
N LEU A 49 -4.59 -5.50 -3.49
CA LEU A 49 -3.63 -6.46 -2.93
C LEU A 49 -3.98 -6.84 -1.49
N PHE A 50 -4.45 -5.90 -0.68
CA PHE A 50 -4.93 -6.17 0.68
C PHE A 50 -6.17 -7.07 0.72
N ASN A 51 -6.92 -7.14 -0.38
CA ASN A 51 -8.05 -8.05 -0.50
C ASN A 51 -7.61 -9.45 -0.91
N TRP A 52 -6.74 -9.56 -1.92
CA TRP A 52 -6.26 -10.84 -2.45
C TRP A 52 -5.41 -11.61 -1.43
N PHE A 53 -4.53 -10.90 -0.73
CA PHE A 53 -3.61 -11.46 0.27
C PHE A 53 -4.07 -11.17 1.71
N ARG A 54 -5.38 -11.08 1.92
CA ARG A 54 -5.98 -10.66 3.20
C ARG A 54 -5.46 -11.43 4.42
N GLY A 55 -5.15 -12.73 4.25
CA GLY A 55 -4.61 -13.58 5.31
C GLY A 55 -3.24 -13.11 5.81
N ASP A 56 -2.39 -12.67 4.90
CA ASP A 56 -1.01 -12.24 5.17
C ASP A 56 -0.98 -10.94 5.98
N PHE A 57 -2.01 -10.10 5.83
CA PHE A 57 -2.13 -8.80 6.50
C PHE A 57 -3.00 -8.83 7.76
N GLY A 58 -3.32 -10.00 8.31
CA GLY A 58 -4.14 -10.10 9.53
C GLY A 58 -5.58 -9.59 9.35
N GLY A 59 -6.12 -9.72 8.13
CA GLY A 59 -7.46 -9.26 7.78
C GLY A 59 -7.62 -7.74 7.80
N LYS A 60 -8.88 -7.27 7.78
CA LYS A 60 -9.17 -5.83 7.79
C LYS A 60 -8.56 -5.10 8.99
N ASN A 61 -8.49 -5.74 10.15
CA ASN A 61 -7.93 -5.14 11.35
C ASN A 61 -6.42 -4.92 11.25
N GLY A 62 -5.67 -5.88 10.68
CA GLY A 62 -4.24 -5.70 10.46
C GLY A 62 -3.96 -4.66 9.36
N VAL A 63 -4.76 -4.62 8.30
CA VAL A 63 -4.70 -3.54 7.30
C VAL A 63 -4.90 -2.16 7.94
N LYS A 64 -5.91 -1.97 8.79
CA LYS A 64 -6.10 -0.69 9.50
C LYS A 64 -4.90 -0.33 10.38
N LYS A 65 -4.24 -1.30 11.02
CA LYS A 65 -3.02 -1.05 11.81
C LYS A 65 -1.88 -0.56 10.92
N ILE A 66 -1.61 -1.25 9.81
CA ILE A 66 -0.58 -0.85 8.83
C ILE A 66 -0.84 0.57 8.32
N LEU A 67 -2.09 0.87 7.94
CA LEU A 67 -2.48 2.21 7.48
C LEU A 67 -2.28 3.27 8.57
N LYS A 68 -2.59 2.94 9.83
CA LYS A 68 -2.42 3.86 10.95
C LYS A 68 -0.93 4.09 11.29
N GLU A 69 -0.12 3.05 11.26
CA GLU A 69 1.34 3.11 11.48
C GLU A 69 2.05 3.93 10.39
N ASN A 70 1.47 4.01 9.19
CA ASN A 70 1.97 4.80 8.06
C ASN A 70 1.23 6.13 7.88
N ASP A 71 0.50 6.61 8.89
CA ASP A 71 -0.21 7.90 8.89
C ASP A 71 -1.26 8.10 7.78
N ILE A 72 -1.75 7.02 7.15
CA ILE A 72 -2.79 7.08 6.10
C ILE A 72 -4.18 7.36 6.70
N ILE A 73 -4.44 6.83 7.89
CA ILE A 73 -5.70 7.03 8.61
C ILE A 73 -5.43 7.56 10.02
N PRO A 74 -6.33 8.40 10.58
CA PRO A 74 -6.12 9.00 11.90
C PRO A 74 -6.40 8.01 13.04
N SER A 75 -7.17 6.94 12.81
CA SER A 75 -7.58 5.95 13.81
C SER A 75 -7.89 4.61 13.14
N THR A 76 -7.83 3.51 13.88
CA THR A 76 -8.32 2.19 13.43
C THR A 76 -9.79 1.95 13.77
N LYS A 77 -10.38 2.83 14.60
CA LYS A 77 -11.78 2.77 15.02
C LYS A 77 -12.67 3.44 13.99
N ASP A 78 -13.82 2.82 13.71
CA ASP A 78 -14.89 3.36 12.86
C ASP A 78 -14.44 3.78 11.45
N VAL A 79 -13.33 3.23 10.97
CA VAL A 79 -12.85 3.41 9.59
C VAL A 79 -13.29 2.21 8.75
N ASP A 80 -14.00 2.44 7.65
CA ASP A 80 -14.35 1.41 6.68
C ASP A 80 -13.29 1.29 5.57
N ILE A 81 -13.12 0.06 5.05
CA ILE A 81 -12.16 -0.23 3.97
C ILE A 81 -12.94 -0.53 2.69
N GLU A 82 -12.62 0.22 1.64
CA GLU A 82 -12.97 -0.07 0.26
C GLU A 82 -11.73 -0.45 -0.53
N TYR A 83 -11.86 -1.43 -1.43
CA TYR A 83 -10.75 -1.88 -2.27
C TYR A 83 -10.89 -1.29 -3.67
N THR A 84 -9.85 -0.64 -4.17
CA THR A 84 -9.81 -0.13 -5.55
C THR A 84 -9.63 -1.26 -6.55
N ASN A 85 -10.10 -1.08 -7.78
CA ASN A 85 -9.76 -1.98 -8.87
C ASN A 85 -8.25 -1.94 -9.13
N TYR A 86 -7.68 -3.07 -9.53
CA TYR A 86 -6.27 -3.18 -9.88
C TYR A 86 -6.07 -2.98 -11.39
N ASP A 87 -5.34 -1.94 -11.78
CA ASP A 87 -5.00 -1.62 -13.17
C ASP A 87 -3.85 -2.51 -13.66
N TRP A 88 -4.21 -3.52 -14.45
CA TRP A 88 -3.29 -4.46 -15.09
C TRP A 88 -2.60 -3.90 -16.33
N THR A 89 -2.83 -2.63 -16.69
CA THR A 89 -2.16 -2.00 -17.83
C THR A 89 -0.64 -2.09 -17.64
N LEU A 90 0.03 -2.51 -18.71
CA LEU A 90 1.47 -2.75 -18.72
C LEU A 90 2.25 -1.45 -18.47
N TYR A 91 3.18 -1.47 -17.51
CA TYR A 91 4.04 -0.34 -17.15
C TYR A 91 5.45 -0.83 -16.77
N LEU A 92 6.33 -0.94 -17.76
CA LEU A 92 7.57 -1.74 -17.68
C LEU A 92 8.79 -1.03 -17.08
N ASP A 93 8.75 0.29 -16.91
CA ASP A 93 9.89 1.09 -16.43
C ASP A 93 9.57 1.88 -15.15
N ASN A 94 8.76 1.28 -14.26
CA ASN A 94 8.33 1.88 -12.99
C ASN A 94 9.38 1.72 -11.88
N PHE A 95 10.54 2.36 -12.05
CA PHE A 95 11.60 2.39 -11.04
C PHE A 95 11.51 3.67 -10.19
N ILE A 96 11.81 3.53 -8.90
CA ILE A 96 11.89 4.65 -7.96
C ILE A 96 13.25 4.67 -7.26
N GLU A 97 13.63 5.87 -6.81
CA GLU A 97 14.70 6.06 -5.83
C GLU A 97 14.10 6.05 -4.41
N LEU A 98 14.78 5.39 -3.48
CA LEU A 98 14.39 5.25 -2.07
C LEU A 98 15.22 6.13 -1.16
#